data_AF-A0A117SFZ2-F1
#
_entry.id   AF-A0A117SFZ2-F1
#
_cell.length_a   1.000
_cell.length_b   1.000
_cell.length_c   1.000
_cell.angle_alpha   90.00
_cell.angle_beta   90.00
_cell.angle_gamma   90.00
#
_symmetry.space_group_name_H-M   'P 1'
#
loop_
_entity.id
_entity.type
_entity.pdbx_description
1 polymer ?
#
loop_
_entity_poly.entity_id
_entity_poly.type
_entity_poly.pdbx_seq_one_letter_code
_entity_poly.pdbx_strand_id
1 'polypeptide(L)' 'MKPKVIIHTQTSLDGCIKGFEDTGIYYRLAYRFNADMVLFGSNTVLTAADSFNPIFKKLISQC' A
#
# COMPACT_ATOMS: atom_id res chain seq x y z
N MET A 1 7.24 -24.61 -9.97
CA MET A 1 7.57 -24.03 -8.65
C MET A 1 6.50 -23.01 -8.30
N LYS A 2 5.97 -22.95 -7.07
CA LYS A 2 4.96 -21.94 -6.66
C LYS A 2 5.65 -20.77 -5.95
N PRO A 3 5.20 -19.52 -6.13
CA PRO A 3 5.79 -18.38 -5.44
C PRO A 3 5.55 -18.48 -3.92
N LYS A 4 6.53 -18.02 -3.14
CA LYS A 4 6.33 -17.80 -1.70
C LYS A 4 5.49 -16.54 -1.51
N VAL A 5 4.38 -16.66 -0.81
CA VAL A 5 3.47 -15.54 -0.54
C VAL A 5 3.62 -15.10 0.91
N ILE A 6 3.89 -13.81 1.12
CA ILE A 6 3.90 -13.16 2.43
C ILE A 6 2.73 -12.19 2.47
N ILE A 7 1.82 -12.36 3.43
CA ILE A 7 0.72 -11.43 3.69
C ILE A 7 1.15 -10.52 4.83
N HIS A 8 1.13 -9.21 4.59
CA HIS A 8 1.53 -8.19 5.56
C HIS A 8 0.49 -7.08 5.58
N THR A 9 -0.04 -6.77 6.76
CA THR A 9 -1.11 -5.79 6.97
C THR A 9 -0.82 -4.94 8.21
N GLN A 10 -1.25 -3.68 8.17
CA GLN A 10 -1.40 -2.85 9.36
C GLN A 10 -2.89 -2.85 9.71
N THR A 11 -3.22 -3.37 10.89
CA THR A 11 -4.61 -3.61 11.31
C THR A 11 -4.77 -3.25 12.78
N SER A 12 -5.86 -2.57 13.13
CA SER A 12 -6.22 -2.25 14.51
C SER A 12 -6.81 -3.47 15.22
N LEU A 13 -7.01 -3.38 16.54
CA LEU A 13 -7.52 -4.48 17.35
C LEU A 13 -8.93 -4.93 16.93
N ASP A 14 -9.75 -4.02 16.43
CA ASP A 14 -11.10 -4.26 15.90
C ASP A 14 -11.11 -4.66 14.41
N GLY A 15 -9.95 -4.82 13.78
CA GLY A 15 -9.84 -5.29 12.40
C GLY A 15 -9.87 -4.19 11.33
N CYS A 16 -9.87 -2.92 11.70
CA CYS A 16 -9.82 -1.82 10.73
C CYS A 16 -8.45 -1.73 10.05
N ILE A 17 -8.45 -1.44 8.74
CA ILE A 17 -7.24 -1.31 7.89
C ILE A 17 -7.02 0.12 7.38
N LYS A 18 -7.72 1.11 7.95
CA LYS A 18 -7.70 2.52 7.54
C LYS A 18 -7.47 3.42 8.75
N GLY A 19 -7.09 4.67 8.51
CA GLY A 19 -6.99 5.71 9.54
C GLY A 19 -5.69 5.68 10.35
N PHE A 20 -4.66 4.98 9.88
CA PHE A 20 -3.34 5.00 10.51
C PHE A 20 -2.58 6.28 10.13
N GLU A 21 -2.03 6.96 11.13
CA GLU A 21 -1.27 8.20 10.94
C GLU A 21 0.10 7.96 10.27
N ASP A 22 0.88 7.00 10.79
CA ASP A 22 2.17 6.60 10.20
C ASP A 22 2.02 5.30 9.40
N THR A 23 1.76 5.45 8.10
CA THR A 23 1.80 4.34 7.13
C THR A 23 3.23 4.02 6.67
N GLY A 24 4.22 4.86 6.98
CA GLY A 24 5.61 4.65 6.60
C GLY A 24 6.24 3.45 7.30
N ILE A 25 5.87 3.17 8.56
CA ILE A 25 6.33 1.95 9.27
C ILE A 25 5.90 0.68 8.52
N TYR A 26 4.67 0.64 8.03
CA TYR A 26 4.15 -0.49 7.26
C TYR A 26 5.01 -0.78 6.03
N TYR A 27 5.34 0.24 5.24
CA TYR A 27 6.17 0.10 4.05
C TYR A 27 7.65 -0.20 4.37
N ARG A 28 8.21 0.38 5.44
CA ARG A 28 9.58 0.07 5.88
C ARG A 28 9.75 -1.40 6.27
N LEU A 29 8.74 -1.99 6.93
CA LEU A 29 8.74 -3.42 7.25
C LEU A 29 8.58 -4.27 5.98
N ALA A 30 7.66 -3.89 5.08
CA ALA A 30 7.44 -4.59 3.82
C ALA A 30 8.72 -4.69 2.96
N TYR A 31 9.51 -3.61 2.93
CA TYR A 31 10.78 -3.56 2.20
C TYR A 31 11.78 -4.65 2.65
N ARG A 32 11.74 -5.06 3.92
CA ARG A 32 12.65 -6.08 4.48
C ARG A 32 12.35 -7.50 4.01
N PHE A 33 11.19 -7.73 3.39
CA PHE A 33 10.84 -9.05 2.87
C PHE A 33 11.57 -9.40 1.58
N ASN A 34 12.22 -8.42 0.93
CA ASN A 34 12.96 -8.60 -0.32
C ASN A 34 12.13 -9.33 -1.39
N ALA A 35 10.88 -8.89 -1.57
CA ALA A 35 9.94 -9.50 -2.49
C ALA A 35 10.26 -9.12 -3.94
N ASP A 36 10.20 -10.09 -4.85
CA ASP A 36 10.34 -9.84 -6.29
C ASP A 36 9.18 -9.03 -6.87
N MET A 37 8.00 -9.11 -6.23
CA MET A 37 6.78 -8.42 -6.64
C MET A 37 5.94 -8.05 -5.41
N VAL A 38 5.21 -6.93 -5.50
CA VAL A 38 4.23 -6.50 -4.50
C VAL A 38 2.86 -6.39 -5.15
N LEU A 39 1.85 -6.96 -4.49
CA LEU A 39 0.47 -6.97 -4.97
C LEU A 39 -0.39 -6.03 -4.13
N PHE A 40 -1.11 -5.13 -4.79
CA PHE A 40 -2.11 -4.25 -4.17
C PHE A 40 -3.44 -4.35 -4.92
N GLY A 41 -4.55 -4.23 -4.20
CA GLY A 41 -5.85 -4.02 -4.82
C GLY A 41 -5.93 -2.64 -5.47
N SER A 42 -6.60 -2.52 -6.62
CA SER A 42 -6.74 -1.25 -7.35
C SER A 42 -7.31 -0.12 -6.49
N ASN A 43 -8.33 -0.42 -5.69
CA ASN A 43 -8.94 0.55 -4.80
C ASN A 43 -7.95 1.13 -3.76
N THR A 44 -7.00 0.31 -3.29
CA THR A 44 -5.93 0.76 -2.38
C THR A 44 -5.03 1.78 -3.07
N VAL A 45 -4.65 1.54 -4.32
CA VAL A 45 -3.79 2.44 -5.11
C VAL A 45 -4.50 3.77 -5.37
N LEU A 46 -5.76 3.73 -5.82
CA LEU A 46 -6.53 4.93 -6.13
C LEU A 46 -6.77 5.81 -4.89
N THR A 47 -7.14 5.20 -3.76
CA THR A 47 -7.37 5.94 -2.51
C THR A 47 -6.10 6.60 -1.97
N ALA A 48 -4.96 5.92 -2.10
CA ALA A 48 -3.66 6.48 -1.71
C ALA A 48 -3.27 7.66 -2.61
N ALA A 49 -3.51 7.57 -3.92
CA ALA A 49 -3.26 8.64 -4.87
C ALA A 49 -4.11 9.90 -4.59
N ASP A 50 -5.38 9.72 -4.20
CA ASP A 50 -6.26 10.84 -3.83
C ASP A 50 -5.80 11.59 -2.57
N SER A 51 -5.04 10.92 -1.70
CA SER A 51 -4.52 11.49 -0.46
C SER A 51 -3.18 12.24 -0.64
N PHE A 52 -2.50 12.05 -1.77
CA PHE A 52 -1.27 12.77 -2.12
C PHE A 52 -1.59 14.05 -2.92
N ASN A 53 -0.89 15.14 -2.58
CA ASN A 53 -0.91 16.49 -3.17
C ASN A 53 -1.43 16.58 -4.64
N PRO A 54 -2.30 17.56 -4.99
CA PRO A 54 -2.90 17.72 -6.33
C PRO A 54 -1.94 17.74 -7.54
N ILE A 55 -0.63 17.96 -7.34
CA ILE A 55 0.37 17.84 -8.42
C ILE A 55 0.44 16.41 -9.00
N PHE A 56 0.19 15.37 -8.18
CA PHE A 56 0.24 13.97 -8.64
C PHE A 56 -1.02 13.53 -9.41
N LYS A 57 -2.17 14.19 -9.19
CA LYS A 57 -3.43 13.87 -9.90
C LYS A 57 -3.31 14.00 -11.42
N LYS A 58 -2.46 14.91 -11.89
CA LYS A 58 -2.23 15.18 -13.32
C LYS A 58 -1.42 14.09 -14.03
N LEU A 59 -0.62 13.31 -13.29
CA LEU A 59 0.21 12.24 -13.83
C LEU A 59 -0.55 10.93 -14.02
N ILE A 60 -1.55 10.64 -13.17
CA ILE A 60 -2.33 9.40 -13.24
C ILE A 60 -3.47 9.52 -14.28
N SER A 61 -4.00 10.72 -14.54
CA SER A 61 -5.04 10.91 -15.56
C SER A 61 -4.55 10.84 -17.01
N GLN A 62 -3.26 10.53 -17.22
CA GLN A 62 -2.62 10.45 -18.54
C GLN A 62 -2.16 9.02 -18.90
N CYS A 63 -2.41 8.04 -18.03
CA CYS A 63 -2.20 6.62 -18.29
C CYS A 63 -3.53 5.92 -18.55
#